data_AF-A0A4R2KR47-F1
#
_entry.id   AF-A0A4R2KR47-F1
#
_cell.length_a   1.000
_cell.length_b   1.000
_cell.length_c   1.000
_cell.angle_alpha   90.00
_cell.angle_beta   90.00
_cell.angle_gamma   90.00
#
_symmetry.space_group_name_H-M   'P 1'
#
loop_
_entity.id
_entity.type
_entity.pdbx_description
1 polymer ?
#
loop_
_entity_poly.entity_id
_entity_poly.type
_entity_poly.pdbx_seq_one_letter_code
_entity_poly.pdbx_strand_id
1 'polypeptide(L)'
;MTSANMITTLAGAFIFPFLIRLCWGKMVDNWGAIGGWMAAGFIVGTAWCINHGVGLIVQSGDAWIDMAWAAGCGLFAASTASGDNIGKGLTNGFFAIVGGTIGGFILSCL
;
A
#
# COMPACT_ATOMS: atom_id res chain seq x y z
N MET A 1 -13.69 -12.91 -13.28
CA MET A 1 -12.32 -12.38 -13.42
C MET A 1 -11.67 -13.10 -14.60
N THR A 2 -11.08 -12.36 -15.55
CA THR A 2 -10.38 -12.96 -16.70
C THR A 2 -8.89 -13.17 -16.38
N SER A 3 -8.17 -13.94 -17.21
CA SER A 3 -6.71 -14.08 -17.07
C SER A 3 -5.98 -12.74 -17.21
N ALA A 4 -6.45 -11.86 -18.10
CA ALA A 4 -5.92 -10.51 -18.23
C ALA A 4 -6.08 -9.72 -16.92
N ASN A 5 -7.28 -9.77 -16.31
CA ASN A 5 -7.56 -9.10 -15.04
C ASN A 5 -6.66 -9.59 -13.90
N MET A 6 -6.34 -10.88 -13.85
CA MET A 6 -5.43 -11.43 -12.86
C MET A 6 -4.01 -10.87 -13.02
N ILE A 7 -3.52 -10.81 -14.27
CA ILE A 7 -2.18 -10.29 -14.59
C ILE A 7 -2.10 -8.78 -14.26
N THR A 8 -3.08 -7.99 -14.69
CA THR A 8 -3.08 -6.55 -14.41
C THR A 8 -3.18 -6.26 -12.93
N THR A 9 -4.02 -7.03 -12.20
CA THR A 9 -4.17 -6.86 -10.74
C THR A 9 -2.88 -7.19 -10.02
N LEU A 10 -2.21 -8.29 -10.39
CA LEU A 10 -0.90 -8.64 -9.82
C LEU A 10 0.14 -7.53 -10.07
N ALA A 11 0.20 -7.00 -11.30
CA ALA A 11 1.12 -5.93 -11.64
C ALA A 11 0.83 -4.65 -10.84
N GLY A 12 -0.43 -4.21 -10.79
CA GLY A 12 -0.85 -3.02 -10.04
C GLY A 12 -0.61 -3.15 -8.53
N ALA A 13 -0.92 -4.32 -7.96
CA ALA A 13 -0.67 -4.62 -6.56
C ALA A 13 0.83 -4.73 -6.24
N PHE A 14 1.68 -5.11 -7.19
CA PHE A 14 3.14 -5.15 -6.99
C PHE A 14 3.79 -3.77 -7.09
N ILE A 15 3.40 -2.95 -8.06
CA ILE A 15 4.01 -1.63 -8.32
C ILE A 15 3.99 -0.76 -7.06
N PHE A 16 2.87 -0.74 -6.33
CA PHE A 16 2.72 0.13 -5.18
C PHE A 16 3.72 -0.15 -4.03
N PRO A 17 3.76 -1.35 -3.40
CA PRO A 17 4.75 -1.68 -2.37
C PRO A 17 6.19 -1.61 -2.89
N PHE A 18 6.43 -1.92 -4.17
CA PHE A 18 7.75 -1.80 -4.79
C PHE A 18 8.26 -0.36 -4.78
N LEU A 19 7.42 0.61 -5.19
CA LEU A 19 7.78 2.02 -5.16
C LEU A 19 7.98 2.53 -3.72
N ILE A 20 7.15 2.09 -2.77
CA ILE A 20 7.36 2.43 -1.35
C ILE A 20 8.74 1.96 -0.88
N ARG A 21 9.08 0.69 -1.14
CA ARG A 21 10.35 0.09 -0.70
C ARG A 21 11.58 0.76 -1.32
N LEU A 22 11.50 1.17 -2.58
CA LEU A 22 12.64 1.77 -3.28
C LEU A 22 12.85 3.26 -2.98
N CYS A 23 11.75 4.00 -2.86
CA CYS A 23 11.79 5.46 -2.89
C CYS A 23 11.52 6.09 -1.53
N TRP A 24 10.53 5.59 -0.78
CA TRP A 24 10.00 6.33 0.38
C TRP A 24 11.08 6.58 1.43
N GLY A 25 11.81 5.55 1.85
CA GLY A 25 12.89 5.68 2.84
C GLY A 25 13.93 6.72 2.43
N LYS A 26 14.42 6.62 1.19
CA LYS A 26 15.41 7.56 0.64
C LYS A 26 14.91 9.00 0.56
N MET A 27 13.63 9.21 0.26
CA MET A 27 13.03 10.55 0.25
C MET A 27 13.02 11.15 1.66
N VAL A 28 12.66 10.36 2.66
CA VAL A 28 12.68 10.79 4.07
C VAL A 28 14.11 11.04 4.55
N ASP A 29 15.05 10.14 4.22
CA ASP A 29 16.44 10.26 4.65
C ASP A 29 17.10 11.53 4.07
N ASN A 30 16.80 11.87 2.82
CA ASN A 30 17.42 13.01 2.13
C ASN A 30 16.69 14.34 2.35
N TRP A 31 15.37 14.34 2.48
CA TRP A 31 14.56 15.56 2.55
C TRP A 31 13.93 15.78 3.92
N GLY A 32 14.10 14.85 4.87
CA GLY A 32 13.46 14.90 6.18
C GLY A 32 11.95 14.68 6.09
N ALA A 33 11.20 15.30 7.01
CA ALA A 33 9.75 15.10 7.13
C ALA A 33 8.98 15.42 5.84
N ILE A 34 9.42 16.44 5.07
CA ILE A 34 8.78 16.77 3.79
C ILE A 34 8.93 15.62 2.77
N GLY A 35 9.99 14.81 2.86
CA GLY A 35 10.14 13.60 2.07
C GLY A 35 8.99 12.61 2.24
N GLY A 36 8.46 12.47 3.46
CA GLY A 36 7.30 11.64 3.75
C GLY A 36 6.02 12.17 3.11
N TRP A 37 5.80 13.49 3.16
CA TRP A 37 4.66 14.14 2.50
C TRP A 37 4.73 14.02 0.98
N MET A 38 5.92 14.20 0.41
CA MET A 38 6.15 14.03 -1.02
C MET A 38 5.95 12.57 -1.44
N ALA A 39 6.43 11.61 -0.67
CA ALA A 39 6.19 10.19 -0.92
C ALA A 39 4.70 9.85 -0.85
N ALA A 40 3.97 10.37 0.15
CA ALA A 40 2.53 10.19 0.24
C ALA A 40 1.80 10.76 -0.99
N GLY A 41 2.10 11.99 -1.41
CA GLY A 41 1.45 12.58 -2.59
C GLY A 41 1.81 11.87 -3.90
N PHE A 42 3.09 11.68 -4.17
CA PHE A 42 3.55 11.18 -5.47
C PHE A 42 3.50 9.66 -5.58
N ILE A 43 3.93 8.90 -4.57
CA ILE A 43 3.92 7.43 -4.65
C ILE A 43 2.48 6.92 -4.52
N VAL A 44 1.76 7.33 -3.47
CA VAL A 44 0.38 6.85 -3.26
C VAL A 44 -0.55 7.39 -4.34
N GLY A 45 -0.48 8.70 -4.64
CA GLY A 45 -1.33 9.32 -5.65
C GLY A 45 -1.11 8.75 -7.06
N THR A 46 0.14 8.58 -7.50
CA THR A 46 0.41 7.99 -8.82
C THR A 46 -0.01 6.53 -8.88
N ALA A 47 0.28 5.74 -7.84
CA ALA A 47 -0.15 4.35 -7.78
C ALA A 47 -1.69 4.24 -7.79
N TRP A 48 -2.39 5.17 -7.14
CA TRP A 48 -3.85 5.24 -7.18
C TRP A 48 -4.36 5.54 -8.59
N CYS A 49 -3.79 6.54 -9.27
CA CYS A 49 -4.16 6.87 -10.65
C CYS A 49 -3.96 5.67 -11.59
N ILE A 50 -2.89 4.90 -11.39
CA ILE A 50 -2.61 3.70 -12.19
C ILE A 50 -3.58 2.57 -11.83
N ASN A 51 -3.79 2.28 -10.56
CA ASN A 51 -4.56 1.13 -10.11
C ASN A 51 -6.07 1.32 -10.31
N HIS A 52 -6.59 2.51 -10.03
CA HIS A 52 -8.03 2.80 -10.08
C HIS A 52 -8.42 3.74 -11.22
N GLY A 53 -7.56 4.71 -11.55
CA GLY A 53 -7.82 5.59 -12.69
C GLY A 53 -7.69 4.87 -14.03
N VAL A 54 -6.61 4.11 -14.22
CA VAL A 54 -6.37 3.28 -15.42
C VAL A 54 -6.96 1.87 -15.28
N GLY A 55 -7.20 1.40 -14.05
CA GLY A 55 -7.89 0.14 -13.79
C GLY A 55 -6.98 -1.10 -13.85
N LEU A 56 -5.71 -1.00 -13.44
CA LEU A 56 -4.85 -2.19 -13.32
C LEU A 56 -5.42 -3.19 -12.31
N ILE A 57 -5.88 -2.70 -11.15
CA ILE A 57 -6.50 -3.56 -10.14
C ILE A 57 -7.99 -3.67 -10.41
N VAL A 58 -8.47 -4.92 -10.50
CA VAL A 58 -9.91 -5.17 -10.57
C VAL A 58 -10.54 -5.01 -9.20
N GLN A 59 -11.23 -3.89 -9.06
CA GLN A 59 -12.00 -3.50 -7.90
C GLN A 59 -13.40 -4.14 -7.94
N SER A 60 -13.84 -4.78 -6.85
CA SER A 60 -15.16 -5.44 -6.78
C SER A 60 -16.20 -4.71 -5.92
N GLY A 61 -15.81 -3.63 -5.23
CA GLY A 61 -16.72 -2.81 -4.41
C GLY A 61 -16.30 -1.36 -4.34
N ASP A 62 -17.04 -0.55 -3.58
CA ASP A 62 -16.81 0.90 -3.55
C ASP A 62 -15.63 1.33 -2.66
N ALA A 63 -15.18 0.44 -1.76
CA ALA A 63 -14.06 0.71 -0.87
C ALA A 63 -12.71 0.28 -1.50
N TRP A 64 -11.81 1.23 -1.75
CA TRP A 64 -10.46 1.01 -2.30
C TRP A 64 -9.45 0.53 -1.24
N ILE A 65 -9.68 -0.65 -0.67
CA ILE A 65 -8.82 -1.25 0.36
C ILE A 65 -7.67 -2.10 -0.20
N ASP A 66 -7.73 -2.43 -1.49
CA ASP A 66 -6.80 -3.32 -2.18
C ASP A 66 -5.36 -2.79 -2.17
N MET A 67 -5.15 -1.48 -2.38
CA MET A 67 -3.83 -0.87 -2.31
C MET A 67 -3.25 -0.91 -0.89
N ALA A 68 -4.09 -0.82 0.15
CA ALA A 68 -3.63 -0.95 1.53
C ALA A 68 -3.14 -2.38 1.81
N TRP A 69 -3.86 -3.39 1.33
CA TRP A 69 -3.43 -4.79 1.41
C TRP A 69 -2.17 -5.05 0.57
N ALA A 70 -2.08 -4.48 -0.62
CA ALA A 70 -0.90 -4.58 -1.47
C ALA A 70 0.35 -4.02 -0.78
N ALA A 71 0.25 -2.82 -0.20
CA ALA A 71 1.33 -2.21 0.59
C ALA A 71 1.70 -3.07 1.80
N GLY A 72 0.70 -3.48 2.60
CA GLY A 72 0.92 -4.29 3.80
C GLY A 72 1.61 -5.62 3.50
N CYS A 73 1.05 -6.41 2.59
CA CYS A 73 1.60 -7.71 2.21
C CYS A 73 2.97 -7.57 1.53
N GLY A 74 3.11 -6.63 0.59
CA GLY A 74 4.36 -6.45 -0.17
C GLY A 74 5.51 -5.96 0.71
N LEU A 75 5.26 -4.99 1.60
CA LEU A 75 6.28 -4.50 2.54
C LEU A 75 6.62 -5.57 3.58
N PHE A 76 5.62 -6.28 4.11
CA PHE A 76 5.86 -7.36 5.06
C PHE A 76 6.70 -8.48 4.45
N ALA A 77 6.40 -8.90 3.22
CA ALA A 77 7.19 -9.88 2.48
C ALA A 77 8.62 -9.39 2.23
N ALA A 78 8.79 -8.15 1.76
CA ALA A 78 10.11 -7.55 1.51
C ALA A 78 10.95 -7.43 2.80
N SER A 79 10.34 -7.02 3.90
CA SER A 79 10.98 -6.94 5.21
C SER A 79 11.38 -8.30 5.74
N THR A 80 10.49 -9.29 5.65
CA THR A 80 10.78 -10.68 6.03
C THR A 80 11.95 -11.24 5.23
N ALA A 81 11.94 -11.04 3.90
CA ALA A 81 13.02 -11.47 3.02
C ALA A 81 14.36 -10.74 3.31
N SER A 82 14.30 -9.55 3.90
CA SER A 82 15.49 -8.77 4.30
C SER A 82 16.02 -9.13 5.69
N GLY A 83 15.38 -10.08 6.39
CA GLY A 83 15.80 -10.52 7.73
C GLY A 83 15.21 -9.70 8.89
N ASP A 84 14.18 -8.88 8.63
CA ASP A 84 13.50 -8.13 9.70
C ASP A 84 12.74 -9.06 10.65
N ASN A 85 12.44 -8.57 11.86
CA ASN A 85 11.72 -9.34 12.87
C ASN A 85 10.24 -9.51 12.52
N ILE A 86 9.87 -10.71 12.09
CA ILE A 86 8.49 -11.10 11.74
C ILE A 86 7.51 -10.84 12.89
N GLY A 87 7.88 -11.18 14.12
CA GLY A 87 7.02 -10.99 15.30
C GLY A 87 6.63 -9.53 15.53
N LYS A 88 7.60 -8.61 15.40
CA LYS A 88 7.33 -7.15 15.44
C LYS A 88 6.47 -6.71 14.26
N GLY A 89 6.74 -7.25 13.06
CA GLY A 89 5.93 -6.99 11.87
C GLY A 89 4.47 -7.38 12.06
N LEU A 90 4.20 -8.54 12.65
CA LEU A 90 2.85 -9.00 12.97
C LEU A 90 2.15 -8.11 14.00
N THR A 91 2.87 -7.67 15.04
CA THR A 91 2.35 -6.69 16.01
C THR A 91 1.95 -5.38 15.31
N ASN A 92 2.80 -4.86 14.42
CA ASN A 92 2.49 -3.66 13.65
C ASN A 92 1.28 -3.88 12.73
N GLY A 93 1.20 -5.04 12.08
CA GLY A 93 0.05 -5.44 11.27
C GLY A 93 -1.26 -5.47 12.06
N PHE A 94 -1.24 -6.01 13.28
CA PHE A 94 -2.40 -6.00 14.18
C PHE A 94 -2.88 -4.58 14.47
N PHE A 95 -1.98 -3.67 14.88
CA PHE A 95 -2.34 -2.29 15.14
C PHE A 95 -2.80 -1.54 13.88
N ALA A 96 -2.23 -1.86 12.71
CA ALA A 96 -2.68 -1.31 11.44
C ALA A 96 -4.13 -1.74 11.10
N ILE A 97 -4.49 -3.00 11.37
CA ILE A 97 -5.86 -3.49 11.18
C ILE A 97 -6.83 -2.81 12.16
N VAL A 98 -6.45 -2.65 13.43
CA VAL A 98 -7.26 -1.95 14.43
C VAL A 98 -7.47 -0.49 14.01
N GLY A 99 -6.39 0.22 13.67
CA GLY A 99 -6.45 1.62 13.23
C GLY A 99 -7.24 1.80 11.94
N GLY A 100 -7.04 0.92 10.95
CA GLY A 100 -7.79 0.93 9.69
C GLY A 100 -9.29 0.68 9.90
N THR A 101 -9.65 -0.23 10.81
CA THR A 101 -11.04 -0.52 11.17
C THR A 101 -11.71 0.67 11.85
N ILE A 102 -11.02 1.31 12.80
CA ILE A 102 -11.51 2.52 13.46
C ILE A 102 -11.68 3.66 12.44
N GLY A 103 -10.72 3.84 11.54
CA GLY A 103 -10.82 4.83 10.46
C GLY A 103 -12.01 4.58 9.54
N GLY A 104 -12.22 3.32 9.12
CA GLY A 104 -13.38 2.92 8.33
C GLY A 104 -14.70 3.18 9.05
N PHE A 105 -14.77 2.88 10.36
CA PHE A 105 -15.94 3.18 11.18
C PHE A 105 -16.22 4.68 11.25
N ILE A 106 -15.21 5.52 11.50
CA ILE A 106 -15.36 6.98 11.52
C ILE A 106 -15.93 7.49 10.20
N LEU A 107 -15.41 6.99 9.07
CA LEU A 107 -15.91 7.36 7.74
C LEU A 107 -17.35 6.90 7.50
N SER A 108 -17.77 5.77 8.08
CA SER A 108 -19.15 5.28 7.96
C SER A 108 -20.19 6.13 8.71
N CYS A 109 -19.74 7.07 9.56
CA CYS A 109 -20.62 8.01 10.25
C CYS A 109 -20.91 9.30 9.45
N LEU A 110 -20.34 9.45 8.25
CA LEU A 110 -20.63 10.53 7.30
C LEU A 110 -21.83 10.16 6.40
#